data_AF-A0A3B8PFX1-F1
#
_entry.id   AF-A0A3B8PFX1-F1
#
_cell.length_a   1.000
_cell.length_b   1.000
_cell.length_c   1.000
_cell.angle_alpha   90.00
_cell.angle_beta   90.00
_cell.angle_gamma   90.00
#
_symmetry.space_group_name_H-M   'P 1'
#
loop_
_entity.id
_entity.type
_entity.pdbx_description
1 polymer ?
#
loop_
_entity_poly.entity_id
_entity_poly.type
_entity_poly.pdbx_seq_one_letter_code
_entity_poly.pdbx_strand_id
1 'polypeptide(L)'
;MLGRVLIGFLVLVMAWGCSSDATQSPTGGTAETSATRKRRRSDVLDTLIEMSQPETLVIRTRRETVVSLLNDWVEMGGESFEVVEPVDAAYTSRLDTGRVDRIRSPRFAIRDATHIRDSQWYARIGKAIVSGSKTDRERVGRLFYYVTRNIVLRSDDETKLPLAPFGIAMLGEGNARDRAWLFVNLLRQLRIDAVVLQVDEPSPGLLVGVLLDGEISLYDPGLGLPILAAKAAATAGVTGQAATWAEAAKDPSLFAALSTSKDSPYPFAGKSLSDVRVALVGASSFWAPRMRRLQLALTGDQDLLLWDPLESSEIVPEGVLARVVAEGFDKEKIAIWDYPERRRDGNSSFNTQQLQTFALRQRAFESPIPVEQVIANDKGDIQLKLATKGQYRHRMSRNRQLLGEWKTSVTTFLKIRMWRDVPPLPQQIGFVGRREQAAVKAMMPTRVRLVHEEAADDAAFWAAVCQYEQGEVESAADALKEYMAHSGLHEWESGAVWLEGLWRAELGQLVRAVKIFEKITDDDPHWAGAQVLLRRWKPLASESVKPAAKQTPKP
;
A
#
# COMPACT_ATOMS: atom_id res chain seq x y z
N MET A 1 -59.68 24.55 -46.25
CA MET A 1 -58.35 24.35 -46.86
C MET A 1 -57.35 24.17 -45.73
N LEU A 2 -57.07 22.92 -45.35
CA LEU A 2 -55.78 22.21 -45.54
C LEU A 2 -54.56 22.98 -44.97
N GLY A 3 -53.74 22.44 -44.08
CA GLY A 3 -53.64 21.11 -43.50
C GLY A 3 -52.38 21.04 -42.62
N ARG A 4 -52.52 20.41 -41.44
CA ARG A 4 -51.49 20.21 -40.40
C ARG A 4 -50.54 19.06 -40.77
N VAL A 5 -49.26 19.18 -40.37
CA VAL A 5 -48.24 18.13 -40.48
C VAL A 5 -48.28 17.22 -39.24
N LEU A 6 -48.19 15.91 -39.52
CA LEU A 6 -48.42 14.76 -38.65
C LEU A 6 -47.22 14.47 -37.74
N ILE A 7 -47.51 14.17 -36.46
CA ILE A 7 -46.62 13.46 -35.52
C ILE A 7 -47.04 11.99 -35.54
N GLY A 8 -46.10 11.09 -35.86
CA GLY A 8 -46.32 9.64 -35.85
C GLY A 8 -46.01 9.03 -34.49
N PHE A 9 -47.04 8.52 -33.82
CA PHE A 9 -47.00 7.60 -32.69
C PHE A 9 -47.32 6.19 -33.22
N LEU A 10 -46.60 5.15 -32.79
CA LEU A 10 -47.16 3.79 -32.84
C LEU A 10 -46.63 2.95 -31.68
N VAL A 11 -47.46 2.81 -30.66
CA VAL A 11 -47.45 1.78 -29.63
C VAL A 11 -48.81 1.10 -29.72
N LEU A 12 -48.84 -0.22 -29.48
CA LEU A 12 -49.97 -1.06 -29.04
C LEU A 12 -50.72 -1.87 -30.12
N VAL A 13 -50.52 -3.21 -30.10
CA VAL A 13 -51.55 -4.28 -30.23
C VAL A 13 -50.97 -5.50 -29.48
N MET A 14 -51.41 -5.81 -28.25
CA MET A 14 -52.57 -6.62 -27.83
C MET A 14 -52.52 -8.11 -28.15
N ALA A 15 -52.70 -8.87 -27.07
CA ALA A 15 -52.83 -10.31 -26.97
C ALA A 15 -54.09 -10.83 -27.68
N TRP A 16 -53.95 -11.97 -28.35
CA TRP A 16 -55.01 -12.90 -28.67
C TRP A 16 -54.49 -14.32 -28.50
N GLY A 17 -55.11 -15.05 -27.58
CA GLY A 17 -55.01 -16.51 -27.50
C GLY A 17 -56.22 -17.12 -28.20
N CYS A 18 -55.97 -18.13 -29.03
CA CYS A 18 -56.87 -19.26 -29.29
C CYS A 18 -56.02 -20.46 -29.72
N SER A 19 -56.40 -21.62 -29.18
CA SER A 19 -55.73 -22.91 -29.22
C SER A 19 -55.63 -23.54 -30.61
N SER A 20 -54.49 -24.17 -30.91
CA SER A 20 -54.46 -25.41 -31.71
C SER A 20 -53.15 -26.16 -31.47
N ASP A 21 -53.29 -27.33 -30.87
CA ASP A 21 -52.49 -28.55 -30.94
C ASP A 21 -50.96 -28.51 -31.14
N ALA A 22 -50.33 -29.07 -30.12
CA ALA A 22 -48.99 -29.65 -30.03
C ALA A 22 -48.29 -29.99 -31.37
N THR A 23 -47.15 -29.34 -31.58
CA THR A 23 -45.92 -30.04 -31.97
C THR A 23 -44.74 -29.28 -31.37
N GLN A 24 -44.16 -29.80 -30.28
CA GLN A 24 -42.90 -29.31 -29.75
C GLN A 24 -41.79 -29.68 -30.74
N SER A 25 -41.39 -28.73 -31.57
CA SER A 25 -40.08 -28.77 -32.21
C SER A 25 -39.03 -28.48 -31.13
N PRO A 26 -37.96 -29.28 -31.00
CA PRO A 26 -36.89 -29.00 -30.05
C PRO A 26 -36.23 -27.68 -30.47
N THR A 27 -36.28 -26.68 -29.59
CA THR A 27 -35.45 -25.48 -29.70
C THR A 27 -34.00 -25.91 -29.79
N GLY A 28 -33.45 -25.83 -31.00
CA GLY A 28 -32.05 -26.04 -31.28
C GLY A 28 -31.23 -25.02 -30.50
N GLY A 29 -30.69 -25.43 -29.36
CA GLY A 29 -29.53 -24.77 -28.79
C GLY A 29 -28.39 -24.95 -29.77
N THR A 30 -28.00 -23.87 -30.46
CA THR A 30 -26.75 -23.85 -31.21
C THR A 30 -25.63 -24.21 -30.24
N ALA A 31 -25.05 -25.40 -30.41
CA ALA A 31 -23.90 -25.82 -29.63
C ALA A 31 -22.78 -24.79 -29.84
N GLU A 32 -22.42 -24.07 -28.78
CA GLU A 32 -21.34 -23.09 -28.82
C GLU A 32 -20.05 -23.79 -29.25
N THR A 33 -19.39 -23.27 -30.29
CA THR A 33 -18.13 -23.86 -30.75
C THR A 33 -17.04 -23.69 -29.70
N SER A 34 -16.10 -24.63 -29.65
CA SER A 34 -14.94 -24.56 -28.72
C SER A 34 -14.16 -23.25 -28.86
N ALA A 35 -14.03 -22.72 -30.08
CA ALA A 35 -13.36 -21.44 -30.34
C ALA A 35 -14.15 -20.24 -29.76
N THR A 36 -15.47 -20.23 -29.92
CA THR A 36 -16.35 -19.19 -29.34
C THR A 36 -16.28 -19.21 -27.81
N ARG A 37 -16.32 -20.40 -27.21
CA ARG A 37 -16.21 -20.57 -25.75
C ARG A 37 -14.85 -20.10 -25.23
N LYS A 38 -13.75 -20.45 -25.92
CA LYS A 38 -12.40 -20.00 -25.55
C LYS A 38 -12.26 -18.48 -25.60
N ARG A 39 -12.81 -17.84 -26.65
CA ARG A 39 -12.82 -16.37 -26.77
C ARG A 39 -13.62 -15.72 -25.64
N ARG A 40 -14.84 -16.19 -25.41
CA ARG A 40 -15.69 -15.71 -24.31
C ARG A 40 -15.01 -15.85 -22.94
N ARG A 41 -14.34 -16.98 -22.69
CA ARG A 41 -13.57 -17.22 -21.46
C ARG A 41 -12.44 -16.19 -21.31
N SER A 42 -11.77 -15.82 -22.39
CA SER A 42 -10.75 -14.76 -22.39
C SER A 42 -11.36 -13.38 -22.10
N ASP A 43 -12.43 -13.01 -22.78
CA ASP A 43 -13.09 -11.70 -22.61
C ASP A 43 -13.60 -11.51 -21.17
N VAL A 44 -14.12 -12.58 -20.55
CA VAL A 44 -14.52 -12.59 -19.14
C VAL A 44 -13.32 -12.42 -18.21
N LEU A 45 -12.19 -13.04 -18.51
CA LEU A 45 -10.96 -12.90 -17.72
C LEU A 45 -10.43 -11.46 -17.77
N ASP A 46 -10.39 -10.84 -18.94
CA ASP A 46 -9.96 -9.44 -19.09
C ASP A 46 -10.86 -8.49 -18.29
N THR A 47 -12.18 -8.69 -18.38
CA THR A 47 -13.18 -7.94 -17.61
C THR A 47 -12.98 -8.14 -16.11
N LEU A 48 -12.74 -9.38 -15.66
CA LEU A 48 -12.50 -9.72 -14.26
C LEU A 48 -11.27 -9.01 -13.68
N ILE A 49 -10.19 -8.96 -14.45
CA ILE A 49 -8.95 -8.31 -14.05
C ILE A 49 -9.16 -6.80 -13.95
N GLU A 50 -9.83 -6.18 -14.93
CA GLU A 50 -10.22 -4.76 -14.88
C GLU A 50 -11.13 -4.45 -13.68
N MET A 51 -12.13 -5.30 -13.41
CA MET A 51 -13.05 -5.16 -12.28
C MET A 51 -12.34 -5.29 -10.92
N SER A 52 -11.24 -6.04 -10.89
CA SER A 52 -10.43 -6.25 -9.70
C SER A 52 -9.39 -5.15 -9.47
N GLN A 53 -9.22 -4.21 -10.41
CA GLN A 53 -8.32 -3.06 -10.23
C GLN A 53 -8.74 -2.23 -9.00
N PRO A 54 -7.79 -1.63 -8.27
CA PRO A 54 -8.08 -0.87 -7.06
C PRO A 54 -9.16 0.21 -7.20
N GLU A 55 -9.13 0.97 -8.30
CA GLU A 55 -10.08 2.06 -8.56
C GLU A 55 -11.49 1.52 -8.83
N THR A 56 -11.59 0.39 -9.53
CA THR A 56 -12.86 -0.23 -9.90
C THR A 56 -13.48 -0.97 -8.72
N LEU A 57 -12.72 -1.84 -8.05
CA LEU A 57 -13.21 -2.71 -6.97
C LEU A 57 -13.65 -1.94 -5.71
N VAL A 58 -13.13 -0.73 -5.52
CA VAL A 58 -13.42 0.06 -4.32
C VAL A 58 -14.52 1.11 -4.56
N ILE A 59 -14.69 1.56 -5.80
CA ILE A 59 -15.61 2.66 -6.14
C ILE A 59 -16.82 2.17 -6.92
N ARG A 60 -16.64 1.23 -7.86
CA ARG A 60 -17.64 0.90 -8.89
C ARG A 60 -18.22 -0.51 -8.75
N THR A 61 -17.41 -1.47 -8.32
CA THR A 61 -17.74 -2.90 -8.35
C THR A 61 -17.77 -3.49 -6.94
N ARG A 62 -18.74 -4.37 -6.67
CA ARG A 62 -18.79 -5.14 -5.42
C ARG A 62 -17.92 -6.40 -5.52
N ARG A 63 -17.28 -6.79 -4.42
CA ARG A 63 -16.38 -7.97 -4.38
C ARG A 63 -17.13 -9.25 -4.72
N GLU A 64 -18.38 -9.36 -4.28
CA GLU A 64 -19.26 -10.50 -4.53
C GLU A 64 -19.49 -10.72 -6.03
N THR A 65 -19.62 -9.63 -6.79
CA THR A 65 -19.75 -9.70 -8.25
C THR A 65 -18.50 -10.29 -8.90
N VAL A 66 -17.30 -9.86 -8.48
CA VAL A 66 -16.03 -10.41 -8.97
C VAL A 66 -15.91 -11.89 -8.63
N VAL A 67 -16.27 -12.28 -7.41
CA VAL A 67 -16.24 -13.69 -6.98
C VAL A 67 -17.21 -14.56 -7.78
N SER A 68 -18.42 -14.07 -8.06
CA SER A 68 -19.37 -14.80 -8.91
C SER A 68 -18.76 -15.05 -10.28
N LEU A 69 -18.27 -13.98 -10.94
CA LEU A 69 -17.68 -14.07 -12.26
C LEU A 69 -16.42 -14.94 -12.31
N LEU A 70 -15.60 -14.95 -11.25
CA LEU A 70 -14.42 -15.85 -11.13
C LEU A 70 -14.84 -17.31 -11.13
N ASN A 71 -15.91 -17.65 -10.40
CA ASN A 71 -16.41 -19.02 -10.36
C ASN A 71 -17.09 -19.41 -11.68
N ASP A 72 -17.84 -18.50 -12.31
CA ASP A 72 -18.43 -18.72 -13.64
C ASP A 72 -17.34 -18.93 -14.70
N TRP A 73 -16.23 -18.18 -14.62
CA TRP A 73 -15.08 -18.33 -15.51
C TRP A 73 -14.42 -19.72 -15.43
N VAL A 74 -14.37 -20.32 -14.24
CA VAL A 74 -13.90 -21.71 -14.07
C VAL A 74 -14.86 -22.68 -14.75
N GLU A 75 -16.17 -22.53 -14.51
CA GLU A 75 -17.20 -23.39 -15.08
C GLU A 75 -17.20 -23.33 -16.63
N MET A 76 -16.97 -22.14 -17.22
CA MET A 76 -16.80 -21.98 -18.67
C MET A 76 -15.61 -22.75 -19.24
N GLY A 77 -14.60 -23.04 -18.42
CA GLY A 77 -13.44 -23.86 -18.80
C GLY A 77 -13.76 -25.34 -18.98
N GLY A 78 -14.93 -25.80 -18.53
CA GLY A 78 -15.28 -27.22 -18.47
C GLY A 78 -14.49 -27.99 -17.40
N GLU A 79 -13.82 -27.28 -16.50
CA GLU A 79 -13.03 -27.85 -15.41
C GLU A 79 -13.95 -28.09 -14.20
N SER A 80 -13.86 -29.28 -13.59
CA SER A 80 -14.53 -29.58 -12.32
C SER A 80 -13.88 -28.80 -11.18
N PHE A 81 -14.69 -28.40 -10.18
CA PHE A 81 -14.20 -27.92 -8.89
C PHE A 81 -13.69 -29.10 -8.05
N GLU A 82 -12.65 -29.77 -8.52
CA GLU A 82 -12.01 -30.83 -7.75
C GLU A 82 -11.22 -30.23 -6.59
N VAL A 83 -11.44 -30.77 -5.40
CA VAL A 83 -10.61 -30.49 -4.24
C VAL A 83 -9.24 -31.10 -4.52
N VAL A 84 -8.24 -30.25 -4.66
CA VAL A 84 -6.85 -30.70 -4.71
C VAL A 84 -6.41 -30.89 -3.26
N GLU A 85 -6.05 -32.11 -2.89
CA GLU A 85 -5.42 -32.37 -1.59
C GLU A 85 -4.12 -31.56 -1.51
N PRO A 86 -3.84 -30.80 -0.42
CA PRO A 86 -2.52 -30.26 -0.20
C PRO A 86 -1.60 -31.44 0.04
N VAL A 87 -0.51 -31.47 -0.73
CA VAL A 87 0.45 -32.54 -0.69
C VAL A 87 1.41 -32.21 0.48
N ASP A 88 1.78 -33.25 1.22
CA ASP A 88 2.69 -33.24 2.38
C ASP A 88 2.22 -32.61 3.73
N ALA A 89 2.14 -33.49 4.74
CA ALA A 89 1.84 -33.20 6.14
C ALA A 89 2.84 -32.24 6.81
N ALA A 90 4.07 -32.17 6.29
CA ALA A 90 5.08 -31.22 6.77
C ALA A 90 4.61 -29.77 6.60
N TYR A 91 3.83 -29.43 5.59
CA TYR A 91 3.38 -28.04 5.38
C TYR A 91 2.08 -27.75 6.11
N THR A 92 1.12 -28.67 6.07
CA THR A 92 -0.20 -28.50 6.70
C THR A 92 -0.12 -28.48 8.23
N SER A 93 0.84 -29.17 8.84
CA SER A 93 1.10 -29.12 10.29
C SER A 93 1.53 -27.74 10.81
N ARG A 94 1.96 -26.82 9.94
CA ARG A 94 2.33 -25.43 10.29
C ARG A 94 1.15 -24.45 10.20
N LEU A 95 -0.03 -24.94 9.83
CA LEU A 95 -1.24 -24.16 9.61
C LEU A 95 -2.37 -24.66 10.52
N ASP A 96 -3.25 -23.76 10.95
CA ASP A 96 -4.50 -24.18 11.59
C ASP A 96 -5.46 -24.83 10.58
N THR A 97 -6.39 -25.64 11.07
CA THR A 97 -7.37 -26.38 10.24
C THR A 97 -8.18 -25.45 9.34
N GLY A 98 -8.60 -24.29 9.84
CA GLY A 98 -9.35 -23.32 9.06
C GLY A 98 -8.56 -22.77 7.87
N ARG A 99 -7.25 -22.53 8.02
CA ARG A 99 -6.37 -22.16 6.89
C ARG A 99 -6.23 -23.29 5.88
N VAL A 100 -6.05 -24.52 6.34
CA VAL A 100 -5.95 -25.70 5.46
C VAL A 100 -7.23 -25.83 4.62
N ASP A 101 -8.41 -25.71 5.24
CA ASP A 101 -9.70 -25.79 4.53
C ASP A 101 -9.85 -24.67 3.49
N ARG A 102 -9.43 -23.44 3.83
CA ARG A 102 -9.44 -22.29 2.90
C ARG A 102 -8.51 -22.48 1.71
N ILE A 103 -7.36 -23.13 1.89
CA ILE A 103 -6.41 -23.44 0.82
C ILE A 103 -7.02 -24.49 -0.11
N ARG A 104 -7.61 -25.54 0.46
CA ARG A 104 -8.27 -26.66 -0.23
C ARG A 104 -9.50 -26.27 -1.02
N SER A 105 -10.20 -25.21 -0.59
CA SER A 105 -11.42 -24.76 -1.25
C SER A 105 -11.21 -24.57 -2.76
N PRO A 106 -11.94 -25.30 -3.63
CA PRO A 106 -11.78 -25.19 -5.07
C PRO A 106 -12.45 -23.92 -5.62
N ARG A 107 -13.39 -23.34 -4.88
CA ARG A 107 -14.13 -22.12 -5.26
C ARG A 107 -13.42 -20.87 -4.78
N PHE A 108 -13.52 -19.81 -5.57
CA PHE A 108 -13.07 -18.47 -5.21
C PHE A 108 -14.00 -17.86 -4.15
N ALA A 109 -13.42 -17.09 -3.23
CA ALA A 109 -14.10 -16.38 -2.16
C ALA A 109 -13.79 -14.86 -2.17
N ILE A 110 -14.48 -14.07 -1.35
CA ILE A 110 -14.29 -12.59 -1.28
C ILE A 110 -12.83 -12.19 -1.01
N ARG A 111 -12.11 -12.98 -0.22
CA ARG A 111 -10.67 -12.77 0.05
C ARG A 111 -9.82 -12.85 -1.21
N ASP A 112 -10.23 -13.68 -2.17
CA ASP A 112 -9.48 -13.91 -3.40
C ASP A 112 -9.58 -12.70 -4.34
N ALA A 113 -10.75 -12.07 -4.44
CA ALA A 113 -10.89 -10.80 -5.16
C ALA A 113 -9.98 -9.69 -4.55
N THR A 114 -9.85 -9.69 -3.22
CA THR A 114 -8.95 -8.75 -2.52
C THR A 114 -7.48 -9.07 -2.77
N HIS A 115 -7.13 -10.36 -2.80
CA HIS A 115 -5.79 -10.86 -3.14
C HIS A 115 -5.39 -10.47 -4.57
N ILE A 116 -6.26 -10.70 -5.55
CA ILE A 116 -6.04 -10.32 -6.95
C ILE A 116 -5.84 -8.81 -7.09
N ARG A 117 -6.67 -7.99 -6.41
CA ARG A 117 -6.47 -6.53 -6.36
C ARG A 117 -5.10 -6.18 -5.79
N ASP A 118 -4.75 -6.75 -4.63
CA ASP A 118 -3.50 -6.45 -3.94
C ASP A 118 -2.29 -6.83 -4.82
N SER A 119 -2.31 -8.01 -5.46
CA SER A 119 -1.24 -8.43 -6.38
C SER A 119 -1.10 -7.51 -7.60
N GLN A 120 -2.20 -7.10 -8.22
CA GLN A 120 -2.17 -6.09 -9.30
C GLN A 120 -1.53 -4.79 -8.84
N TRP A 121 -1.91 -4.33 -7.65
CA TRP A 121 -1.39 -3.12 -7.05
C TRP A 121 0.11 -3.23 -6.74
N TYR A 122 0.54 -4.33 -6.11
CA TYR A 122 1.96 -4.60 -5.85
C TYR A 122 2.79 -4.68 -7.12
N ALA A 123 2.32 -5.36 -8.17
CA ALA A 123 3.07 -5.53 -9.40
C ALA A 123 3.29 -4.19 -10.11
N ARG A 124 2.27 -3.33 -10.14
CA ARG A 124 2.36 -1.99 -10.72
C ARG A 124 3.32 -1.09 -9.93
N ILE A 125 3.25 -1.12 -8.60
CA ILE A 125 4.21 -0.40 -7.74
C ILE A 125 5.62 -0.92 -7.98
N GLY A 126 5.81 -2.25 -7.89
CA GLY A 126 7.08 -2.91 -8.14
C GLY A 126 7.72 -2.40 -9.43
N LYS A 127 6.98 -2.49 -10.54
CA LYS A 127 7.42 -2.02 -11.87
C LYS A 127 7.78 -0.52 -11.89
N ALA A 128 6.95 0.33 -11.27
CA ALA A 128 7.18 1.78 -11.27
C ALA A 128 8.43 2.17 -10.46
N ILE A 129 8.58 1.62 -9.25
CA ILE A 129 9.62 2.03 -8.29
C ILE A 129 11.01 1.50 -8.67
N VAL A 130 11.07 0.27 -9.18
CA VAL A 130 12.34 -0.36 -9.56
C VAL A 130 12.80 0.00 -10.98
N SER A 131 12.04 0.86 -11.67
CA SER A 131 12.39 1.33 -13.00
C SER A 131 13.76 2.02 -13.00
N GLY A 132 14.64 1.58 -13.89
CA GLY A 132 16.03 2.08 -13.98
C GLY A 132 17.02 1.48 -12.98
N SER A 133 16.58 0.58 -12.08
CA SER A 133 17.50 -0.17 -11.22
C SER A 133 18.30 -1.19 -12.01
N LYS A 134 19.60 -1.28 -11.73
CA LYS A 134 20.54 -2.16 -12.45
C LYS A 134 20.71 -3.53 -11.78
N THR A 135 20.47 -3.63 -10.49
CA THR A 135 20.67 -4.85 -9.70
C THR A 135 19.49 -5.09 -8.77
N ASP A 136 19.23 -6.34 -8.40
CA ASP A 136 18.15 -6.67 -7.47
C ASP A 136 18.38 -6.05 -6.08
N ARG A 137 19.63 -5.92 -5.64
CA ARG A 137 19.96 -5.17 -4.41
C ARG A 137 19.48 -3.73 -4.45
N GLU A 138 19.60 -3.06 -5.60
CA GLU A 138 19.04 -1.71 -5.79
C GLU A 138 17.51 -1.72 -5.78
N ARG A 139 16.89 -2.72 -6.44
CA ARG A 139 15.42 -2.89 -6.46
C ARG A 139 14.86 -3.06 -5.04
N VAL A 140 15.48 -3.92 -4.24
CA VAL A 140 15.12 -4.18 -2.84
C VAL A 140 15.22 -2.90 -2.01
N GLY A 141 16.36 -2.20 -2.08
CA GLY A 141 16.56 -0.95 -1.35
C GLY A 141 15.52 0.12 -1.71
N ARG A 142 15.24 0.31 -3.00
CA ARG A 142 14.22 1.27 -3.46
C ARG A 142 12.82 0.92 -2.95
N LEU A 143 12.43 -0.35 -2.98
CA LEU A 143 11.14 -0.79 -2.46
C LEU A 143 11.02 -0.62 -0.95
N PHE A 144 12.09 -0.90 -0.20
CA PHE A 144 12.10 -0.68 1.24
C PHE A 144 11.85 0.80 1.58
N TYR A 145 12.64 1.71 0.99
CA TYR A 145 12.48 3.13 1.27
C TYR A 145 11.17 3.70 0.70
N TYR A 146 10.66 3.16 -0.40
CA TYR A 146 9.33 3.52 -0.89
C TYR A 146 8.25 3.21 0.16
N VAL A 147 8.30 2.03 0.79
CA VAL A 147 7.37 1.66 1.86
C VAL A 147 7.52 2.60 3.05
N THR A 148 8.74 2.88 3.51
CA THR A 148 8.95 3.72 4.71
C THR A 148 8.56 5.19 4.49
N ARG A 149 8.65 5.70 3.25
CA ARG A 149 8.15 7.03 2.87
C ARG A 149 6.63 7.10 2.73
N ASN A 150 6.00 6.03 2.26
CA ASN A 150 4.56 6.03 1.97
C ASN A 150 3.69 5.54 3.13
N ILE A 151 4.29 4.91 4.15
CA ILE A 151 3.63 4.39 5.33
C ILE A 151 4.29 5.02 6.56
N VAL A 152 3.71 6.08 7.10
CA VAL A 152 4.19 6.73 8.33
C VAL A 152 4.07 5.76 9.50
N LEU A 153 5.14 5.65 10.29
CA LEU A 153 5.20 4.71 11.40
C LEU A 153 4.25 5.18 12.51
N ARG A 154 3.45 4.24 13.00
CA ARG A 154 2.58 4.43 14.16
C ARG A 154 2.85 3.36 15.19
N SER A 155 2.50 3.65 16.44
CA SER A 155 2.53 2.66 17.50
C SER A 155 1.51 1.53 17.24
N ASP A 156 1.70 0.41 17.92
CA ASP A 156 0.72 -0.69 17.89
C ASP A 156 -0.64 -0.27 18.45
N ASP A 157 -0.66 0.69 19.38
CA ASP A 157 -1.89 1.19 19.97
C ASP A 157 -2.73 2.04 19.01
N GLU A 158 -2.07 2.78 18.12
CA GLU A 158 -2.72 3.59 17.09
C GLU A 158 -3.19 2.75 15.88
N THR A 159 -2.66 1.54 15.72
CA THR A 159 -2.88 0.67 14.54
C THR A 159 -3.82 -0.51 14.82
N LYS A 160 -4.71 -0.36 15.81
CA LYS A 160 -5.69 -1.39 16.22
C LYS A 160 -6.68 -1.80 15.14
N LEU A 161 -6.95 -0.93 14.17
CA LEU A 161 -7.85 -1.26 13.07
C LEU A 161 -7.18 -2.29 12.15
N PRO A 162 -7.72 -3.52 11.99
CA PRO A 162 -7.11 -4.56 11.17
C PRO A 162 -7.28 -4.23 9.69
N LEU A 163 -6.39 -3.41 9.14
CA LEU A 163 -6.38 -3.03 7.75
C LEU A 163 -5.68 -4.10 6.90
N ALA A 164 -6.30 -4.43 5.76
CA ALA A 164 -5.63 -5.16 4.68
C ALA A 164 -4.64 -4.24 3.94
N PRO A 165 -3.70 -4.78 3.14
CA PRO A 165 -2.56 -4.02 2.63
C PRO A 165 -2.92 -2.77 1.83
N PHE A 166 -3.92 -2.86 0.94
CA PHE A 166 -4.40 -1.69 0.22
C PHE A 166 -4.93 -0.59 1.15
N GLY A 167 -5.62 -0.96 2.23
CA GLY A 167 -6.12 0.00 3.23
C GLY A 167 -4.99 0.70 3.98
N ILE A 168 -3.97 -0.07 4.38
CA ILE A 168 -2.74 0.45 5.01
C ILE A 168 -2.08 1.47 4.07
N ALA A 169 -1.88 1.11 2.80
CA ALA A 169 -1.22 2.00 1.84
C ALA A 169 -2.03 3.24 1.49
N MET A 170 -3.34 3.10 1.32
CA MET A 170 -4.22 4.22 1.04
C MET A 170 -4.18 5.23 2.18
N LEU A 171 -4.39 4.79 3.42
CA LEU A 171 -4.31 5.67 4.58
C LEU A 171 -2.88 6.18 4.80
N GLY A 172 -1.86 5.41 4.44
CA GLY A 172 -0.47 5.85 4.48
C GLY A 172 0.14 5.84 5.88
N GLU A 173 -0.42 5.05 6.79
CA GLU A 173 0.08 4.85 8.14
C GLU A 173 0.00 3.37 8.55
N GLY A 174 0.92 2.94 9.42
CA GLY A 174 0.99 1.56 9.89
C GLY A 174 2.15 1.33 10.85
N ASN A 175 2.13 0.19 11.54
CA ASN A 175 3.24 -0.20 12.43
C ASN A 175 4.37 -0.90 11.66
N ALA A 176 5.42 -1.32 12.36
CA ALA A 176 6.55 -2.04 11.76
C ALA A 176 6.12 -3.33 11.04
N ARG A 177 5.11 -4.04 11.56
CA ARG A 177 4.57 -5.27 10.96
C ARG A 177 3.82 -4.99 9.66
N ASP A 178 3.05 -3.91 9.61
CA ASP A 178 2.37 -3.44 8.39
C ASP A 178 3.38 -3.08 7.30
N ARG A 179 4.45 -2.34 7.64
CA ARG A 179 5.55 -2.04 6.72
C ARG A 179 6.26 -3.31 6.22
N ALA A 180 6.58 -4.24 7.12
CA ALA A 180 7.21 -5.52 6.75
C ALA A 180 6.33 -6.32 5.78
N TRP A 181 5.02 -6.40 6.04
CA TRP A 181 4.08 -7.12 5.22
C TRP A 181 3.97 -6.53 3.80
N LEU A 182 3.88 -5.21 3.70
CA LEU A 182 3.88 -4.51 2.41
C LEU A 182 5.19 -4.73 1.64
N PHE A 183 6.33 -4.59 2.33
CA PHE A 183 7.64 -4.74 1.73
C PHE A 183 7.86 -6.14 1.16
N VAL A 184 7.57 -7.20 1.93
CA VAL A 184 7.72 -8.58 1.47
C VAL A 184 6.80 -8.91 0.29
N ASN A 185 5.56 -8.41 0.28
CA ASN A 185 4.67 -8.66 -0.86
C ASN A 185 5.06 -7.90 -2.14
N LEU A 186 5.72 -6.74 -2.02
CA LEU A 186 6.31 -6.04 -3.16
C LEU A 186 7.48 -6.84 -3.73
N LEU A 187 8.38 -7.34 -2.87
CA LEU A 187 9.49 -8.22 -3.28
C LEU A 187 9.00 -9.50 -3.94
N ARG A 188 7.91 -10.07 -3.43
CA ARG A 188 7.29 -11.27 -4.01
C ARG A 188 6.88 -11.08 -5.47
N GLN A 189 6.39 -9.90 -5.88
CA GLN A 189 6.06 -9.65 -7.29
C GLN A 189 7.31 -9.60 -8.19
N LEU A 190 8.49 -9.36 -7.61
CA LEU A 190 9.78 -9.48 -8.29
C LEU A 190 10.38 -10.89 -8.20
N ARG A 191 9.67 -11.84 -7.59
CA ARG A 191 10.14 -13.20 -7.30
C ARG A 191 11.41 -13.20 -6.43
N ILE A 192 11.54 -12.20 -5.56
CA ILE A 192 12.60 -12.13 -4.54
C ILE A 192 12.01 -12.65 -3.23
N ASP A 193 12.60 -13.71 -2.69
CA ASP A 193 12.17 -14.29 -1.44
C ASP A 193 12.56 -13.42 -0.24
N ALA A 194 11.68 -13.32 0.73
CA ALA A 194 11.92 -12.60 1.97
C ALA A 194 11.15 -13.24 3.13
N VAL A 195 11.77 -13.22 4.30
CA VAL A 195 11.24 -13.76 5.56
C VAL A 195 11.17 -12.68 6.62
N VAL A 196 10.29 -12.87 7.59
CA VAL A 196 10.29 -12.08 8.82
C VAL A 196 11.13 -12.82 9.86
N LEU A 197 12.08 -12.13 10.45
CA LEU A 197 12.94 -12.59 11.53
C LEU A 197 12.44 -11.97 12.83
N GLN A 198 12.21 -12.80 13.85
CA GLN A 198 11.66 -12.36 15.14
C GLN A 198 12.49 -12.89 16.31
N VAL A 199 12.55 -12.10 17.37
CA VAL A 199 13.12 -12.49 18.67
C VAL A 199 12.09 -12.22 19.77
N ASP A 200 11.98 -13.12 20.74
CA ASP A 200 10.94 -13.05 21.77
C ASP A 200 11.34 -12.14 22.96
N GLU A 201 12.64 -11.99 23.27
CA GLU A 201 13.16 -11.19 24.39
C GLU A 201 14.54 -10.55 24.08
N PRO A 202 14.90 -9.39 24.68
CA PRO A 202 14.20 -8.65 25.75
C PRO A 202 13.14 -7.64 25.27
N SER A 203 13.02 -7.42 23.97
CA SER A 203 11.92 -6.66 23.34
C SER A 203 11.59 -7.35 22.02
N PRO A 204 10.30 -7.48 21.64
CA PRO A 204 9.92 -8.14 20.40
C PRO A 204 10.49 -7.36 19.21
N GLY A 205 11.65 -7.80 18.73
CA GLY A 205 12.34 -7.25 17.57
C GLY A 205 11.80 -7.91 16.30
N LEU A 206 11.70 -7.11 15.23
CA LEU A 206 11.30 -7.61 13.91
C LEU A 206 12.22 -7.06 12.84
N LEU A 207 12.80 -7.98 12.06
CA LEU A 207 13.55 -7.69 10.85
C LEU A 207 12.90 -8.36 9.64
N VAL A 208 13.14 -7.80 8.47
CA VAL A 208 12.92 -8.48 7.19
C VAL A 208 14.29 -8.94 6.68
N GLY A 209 14.45 -10.25 6.53
CA GLY A 209 15.58 -10.87 5.85
C GLY A 209 15.22 -11.09 4.39
N VAL A 210 15.94 -10.43 3.48
CA VAL A 210 15.77 -10.60 2.03
C VAL A 210 16.81 -11.58 1.51
N LEU A 211 16.35 -12.64 0.85
CA LEU A 211 17.15 -13.76 0.37
C LEU A 211 17.61 -13.40 -1.05
N LEU A 212 18.88 -13.09 -1.22
CA LEU A 212 19.43 -12.67 -2.50
C LEU A 212 20.88 -13.14 -2.66
N ASP A 213 21.18 -13.80 -3.79
CA ASP A 213 22.52 -14.27 -4.15
C ASP A 213 23.19 -15.16 -3.07
N GLY A 214 22.40 -15.96 -2.33
CA GLY A 214 22.90 -16.79 -1.23
C GLY A 214 23.20 -16.01 0.07
N GLU A 215 22.76 -14.75 0.15
CA GLU A 215 22.93 -13.87 1.30
C GLU A 215 21.59 -13.42 1.87
N ILE A 216 21.54 -13.18 3.18
CA ILE A 216 20.35 -12.66 3.88
C ILE A 216 20.58 -11.18 4.19
N SER A 217 20.08 -10.28 3.36
CA SER A 217 20.17 -8.82 3.58
C SER A 217 19.14 -8.35 4.62
N LEU A 218 19.54 -7.50 5.56
CA LEU A 218 18.73 -7.16 6.73
C LEU A 218 18.12 -5.75 6.69
N TYR A 219 16.81 -5.69 6.90
CA TYR A 219 16.02 -4.45 6.91
C TYR A 219 15.17 -4.35 8.17
N ASP A 220 15.16 -3.18 8.82
CA ASP A 220 14.34 -2.90 10.01
C ASP A 220 13.20 -1.93 9.66
N PRO A 221 11.97 -2.43 9.49
CA PRO A 221 10.81 -1.59 9.17
C PRO A 221 10.40 -0.64 10.30
N GLY A 222 10.75 -0.95 11.55
CA GLY A 222 10.49 -0.12 12.72
C GLY A 222 11.45 1.05 12.82
N LEU A 223 12.74 0.84 12.54
CA LEU A 223 13.69 1.96 12.41
C LEU A 223 13.50 2.73 11.11
N GLY A 224 12.85 2.11 10.11
CA GLY A 224 12.74 2.65 8.75
C GLY A 224 14.08 2.66 8.01
N LEU A 225 15.02 1.81 8.43
CA LEU A 225 16.39 1.76 7.95
C LEU A 225 16.82 0.31 7.65
N PRO A 226 17.69 0.09 6.66
CA PRO A 226 18.44 -1.15 6.59
C PRO A 226 19.42 -1.24 7.76
N ILE A 227 19.84 -2.45 8.12
CA ILE A 227 21.07 -2.61 8.93
C ILE A 227 22.20 -2.13 8.03
N LEU A 228 22.92 -1.07 8.41
CA LEU A 228 23.91 -0.46 7.52
C LEU A 228 25.17 -1.32 7.44
N ALA A 229 25.62 -1.65 6.23
CA ALA A 229 26.90 -2.33 6.03
C ALA A 229 28.07 -1.50 6.62
N ALA A 230 29.11 -2.18 7.11
CA ALA A 230 30.27 -1.52 7.75
C ALA A 230 30.93 -0.44 6.88
N LYS A 231 30.94 -0.67 5.55
CA LYS A 231 31.50 0.26 4.55
C LYS A 231 30.49 1.27 4.01
N ALA A 232 29.25 1.27 4.49
CA ALA A 232 28.26 2.26 4.06
C ALA A 232 28.78 3.66 4.40
N ALA A 233 28.68 4.59 3.45
CA ALA A 233 29.10 5.98 3.66
C ALA A 233 28.42 6.55 4.91
N ALA A 234 29.14 7.34 5.71
CA ALA A 234 28.63 7.81 7.00
C ALA A 234 27.31 8.61 6.87
N THR A 235 27.01 9.14 5.69
CA THR A 235 25.76 9.84 5.33
C THR A 235 24.63 8.94 4.80
N ALA A 236 24.85 7.64 4.64
CA ALA A 236 24.00 6.74 3.87
C ALA A 236 22.67 6.31 4.54
N GLY A 237 22.10 7.11 5.44
CA GLY A 237 20.81 6.80 6.09
C GLY A 237 19.62 6.69 5.12
N VAL A 238 19.81 7.07 3.85
CA VAL A 238 18.78 7.02 2.79
C VAL A 238 19.21 6.15 1.59
N THR A 239 20.51 5.92 1.39
CA THR A 239 21.08 5.26 0.19
C THR A 239 22.01 4.09 0.53
N GLY A 240 22.10 3.73 1.81
CA GLY A 240 23.01 2.71 2.31
C GLY A 240 22.65 1.31 1.85
N GLN A 241 23.67 0.51 1.56
CA GLN A 241 23.53 -0.92 1.33
C GLN A 241 23.22 -1.61 2.66
N ALA A 242 22.24 -2.52 2.61
CA ALA A 242 21.94 -3.38 3.75
C ALA A 242 23.10 -4.35 4.00
N ALA A 243 23.47 -4.47 5.27
CA ALA A 243 24.36 -5.50 5.76
C ALA A 243 23.67 -6.85 5.64
N THR A 244 24.46 -7.87 5.36
CA THR A 244 23.96 -9.25 5.41
C THR A 244 24.00 -9.79 6.83
N TRP A 245 23.24 -10.85 7.10
CA TRP A 245 23.33 -11.56 8.37
C TRP A 245 24.77 -12.03 8.65
N ALA A 246 25.46 -12.56 7.63
CA ALA A 246 26.83 -13.03 7.76
C ALA A 246 27.80 -11.89 8.15
N GLU A 247 27.59 -10.68 7.62
CA GLU A 247 28.35 -9.50 8.02
C GLU A 247 28.04 -9.09 9.47
N ALA A 248 26.77 -9.01 9.85
CA ALA A 248 26.35 -8.63 11.20
C ALA A 248 26.78 -9.66 12.28
N ALA A 249 26.87 -10.94 11.92
CA ALA A 249 27.39 -11.99 12.80
C ALA A 249 28.91 -11.88 12.99
N LYS A 250 29.66 -11.48 11.95
CA LYS A 250 31.12 -11.26 12.02
C LYS A 250 31.47 -9.95 12.72
N ASP A 251 30.63 -8.94 12.60
CA ASP A 251 30.80 -7.63 13.20
C ASP A 251 29.60 -7.26 14.09
N PRO A 252 29.61 -7.65 15.37
CA PRO A 252 28.55 -7.31 16.32
C PRO A 252 28.32 -5.81 16.50
N SER A 253 29.28 -4.96 16.11
CA SER A 253 29.15 -3.52 16.21
C SER A 253 28.04 -2.97 15.31
N LEU A 254 27.68 -3.68 14.23
CA LEU A 254 26.59 -3.31 13.33
C LEU A 254 25.23 -3.27 14.05
N PHE A 255 24.95 -4.26 14.91
CA PHE A 255 23.74 -4.23 15.75
C PHE A 255 23.90 -3.29 16.95
N ALA A 256 25.10 -3.22 17.55
CA ALA A 256 25.33 -2.33 18.69
C ALA A 256 25.07 -0.86 18.32
N ALA A 257 25.42 -0.45 17.09
CA ALA A 257 25.17 0.87 16.53
C ALA A 257 23.68 1.24 16.43
N LEU A 258 22.76 0.26 16.55
CA LEU A 258 21.32 0.48 16.49
C LEU A 258 20.68 0.65 17.87
N SER A 259 21.36 0.28 18.96
CA SER A 259 20.83 0.31 20.33
C SER A 259 20.42 1.72 20.76
N THR A 260 19.18 1.95 21.16
CA THR A 260 18.66 3.31 21.46
C THR A 260 19.23 3.91 22.75
N SER A 261 19.73 3.08 23.67
CA SER A 261 20.47 3.50 24.86
C SER A 261 21.48 2.43 25.27
N LYS A 262 22.34 2.73 26.27
CA LYS A 262 23.27 1.74 26.85
C LYS A 262 22.54 0.62 27.58
N ASP A 263 21.37 0.93 28.14
CA ASP A 263 20.58 0.01 28.96
C ASP A 263 19.53 -0.76 28.14
N SER A 264 19.36 -0.41 26.87
CA SER A 264 18.44 -1.06 25.94
C SER A 264 19.20 -1.50 24.67
N PRO A 265 19.86 -2.66 24.71
CA PRO A 265 20.56 -3.20 23.53
C PRO A 265 19.58 -3.47 22.40
N TYR A 266 20.06 -3.37 21.16
CA TYR A 266 19.27 -3.74 19.99
C TYR A 266 18.82 -5.22 20.07
N PRO A 267 17.54 -5.58 19.78
CA PRO A 267 17.02 -6.93 20.06
C PRO A 267 17.78 -8.09 19.41
N PHE A 268 18.40 -7.87 18.25
CA PHE A 268 19.16 -8.89 17.53
C PHE A 268 20.66 -8.90 17.89
N ALA A 269 21.12 -7.99 18.75
CA ALA A 269 22.53 -7.94 19.15
C ALA A 269 22.96 -9.22 19.88
N GLY A 270 24.05 -9.84 19.42
CA GLY A 270 24.58 -11.07 20.00
C GLY A 270 23.77 -12.33 19.72
N LYS A 271 22.71 -12.26 18.90
CA LYS A 271 21.91 -13.42 18.49
C LYS A 271 22.53 -14.11 17.28
N SER A 272 22.46 -15.43 17.25
CA SER A 272 22.75 -16.24 16.06
C SER A 272 21.47 -16.54 15.28
N LEU A 273 21.58 -17.02 14.03
CA LEU A 273 20.40 -17.43 13.25
C LEU A 273 19.57 -18.49 13.99
N SER A 274 20.22 -19.37 14.76
CA SER A 274 19.52 -20.41 15.51
C SER A 274 18.69 -19.87 16.68
N ASP A 275 18.94 -18.64 17.13
CA ASP A 275 18.19 -17.97 18.20
C ASP A 275 17.00 -17.15 17.66
N VAL A 276 16.86 -17.06 16.33
CA VAL A 276 15.85 -16.24 15.67
C VAL A 276 14.73 -17.13 15.16
N ARG A 277 13.49 -16.73 15.44
CA ARG A 277 12.32 -17.35 14.81
C ARG A 277 12.19 -16.81 13.40
N VAL A 278 12.11 -17.71 12.43
CA VAL A 278 11.93 -17.40 11.02
C VAL A 278 10.47 -17.60 10.65
N ALA A 279 9.85 -16.60 10.04
CA ALA A 279 8.45 -16.66 9.67
C ALA A 279 8.25 -16.36 8.18
N LEU A 280 7.63 -17.31 7.47
CA LEU A 280 7.19 -17.13 6.08
C LEU A 280 6.01 -16.17 6.04
N VAL A 281 6.11 -15.15 5.20
CA VAL A 281 5.02 -14.20 4.99
C VAL A 281 4.07 -14.77 3.95
N GLY A 282 2.80 -14.98 4.28
CA GLY A 282 1.84 -15.47 3.30
C GLY A 282 0.41 -15.44 3.82
N ALA A 283 -0.53 -15.82 2.96
CA ALA A 283 -1.95 -15.92 3.25
C ALA A 283 -2.53 -17.09 2.46
N SER A 284 -3.70 -17.60 2.88
CA SER A 284 -4.33 -18.79 2.31
C SER A 284 -4.48 -18.72 0.79
N SER A 285 -4.74 -17.52 0.24
CA SER A 285 -4.88 -17.33 -1.20
C SER A 285 -3.57 -17.57 -1.98
N PHE A 286 -2.39 -17.21 -1.43
CA PHE A 286 -1.11 -17.48 -2.09
C PHE A 286 -0.83 -18.97 -2.29
N TRP A 287 -1.35 -19.82 -1.41
CA TRP A 287 -1.10 -21.26 -1.44
C TRP A 287 -2.21 -22.04 -2.15
N ALA A 288 -3.35 -21.38 -2.43
CA ALA A 288 -4.52 -22.04 -2.96
C ALA A 288 -4.36 -22.45 -4.44
N PRO A 289 -4.62 -23.73 -4.80
CA PRO A 289 -4.55 -24.20 -6.18
C PRO A 289 -5.46 -23.43 -7.17
N ARG A 290 -6.57 -22.86 -6.68
CA ARG A 290 -7.42 -21.97 -7.51
C ARG A 290 -6.69 -20.71 -7.97
N MET A 291 -5.72 -20.18 -7.20
CA MET A 291 -4.87 -19.07 -7.63
C MET A 291 -3.85 -19.49 -8.67
N ARG A 292 -3.30 -20.72 -8.58
CA ARG A 292 -2.45 -21.30 -9.63
C ARG A 292 -3.15 -21.29 -10.97
N ARG A 293 -4.40 -21.78 -11.00
CA ARG A 293 -5.24 -21.81 -12.21
C ARG A 293 -5.41 -20.41 -12.81
N LEU A 294 -5.74 -19.42 -11.96
CA LEU A 294 -5.89 -18.05 -12.43
C LEU A 294 -4.57 -17.50 -12.97
N GLN A 295 -3.46 -17.63 -12.23
CA GLN A 295 -2.14 -17.17 -12.66
C GLN A 295 -1.73 -17.75 -14.02
N LEU A 296 -1.94 -19.04 -14.24
CA LEU A 296 -1.63 -19.72 -15.51
C LEU A 296 -2.46 -19.22 -16.70
N ALA A 297 -3.63 -18.65 -16.44
CA ALA A 297 -4.49 -18.09 -17.48
C ALA A 297 -4.13 -16.63 -17.80
N LEU A 298 -3.34 -15.96 -16.96
CA LEU A 298 -2.90 -14.60 -17.21
C LEU A 298 -1.73 -14.56 -18.20
N THR A 299 -1.69 -13.53 -19.04
CA THR A 299 -0.63 -13.35 -20.05
C THR A 299 -0.28 -11.88 -20.21
N GLY A 300 0.91 -11.61 -20.77
CA GLY A 300 1.34 -10.26 -21.15
C GLY A 300 1.45 -9.31 -19.96
N ASP A 301 0.85 -8.13 -20.07
CA ASP A 301 0.88 -7.10 -19.02
C ASP A 301 0.12 -7.50 -17.73
N GLN A 302 -0.62 -8.61 -17.76
CA GLN A 302 -1.30 -9.18 -16.60
C GLN A 302 -0.54 -10.35 -15.98
N ASP A 303 0.73 -10.60 -16.34
CA ASP A 303 1.55 -11.59 -15.63
C ASP A 303 1.76 -11.14 -14.17
N LEU A 304 0.99 -11.75 -13.28
CA LEU A 304 0.91 -11.41 -11.88
C LEU A 304 1.23 -12.65 -11.06
N LEU A 305 2.04 -12.46 -10.02
CA LEU A 305 2.25 -13.53 -9.07
C LEU A 305 1.07 -13.57 -8.08
N LEU A 306 0.16 -14.52 -8.30
CA LEU A 306 -1.01 -14.80 -7.47
C LEU A 306 -0.81 -16.05 -6.60
N TRP A 307 0.07 -16.95 -7.00
CA TRP A 307 0.30 -18.24 -6.36
C TRP A 307 1.79 -18.49 -6.15
N ASP A 308 2.15 -18.81 -4.91
CA ASP A 308 3.51 -19.10 -4.43
C ASP A 308 3.42 -20.25 -3.42
N PRO A 309 3.46 -21.51 -3.88
CA PRO A 309 3.12 -22.66 -3.06
C PRO A 309 4.13 -22.87 -1.92
N LEU A 310 3.63 -23.40 -0.79
CA LEU A 310 4.47 -23.86 0.32
C LEU A 310 5.38 -25.01 -0.10
N GLU A 311 4.84 -25.92 -0.91
CA GLU A 311 5.47 -27.13 -1.39
C GLU A 311 5.91 -27.05 -2.86
N SER A 312 6.69 -28.04 -3.30
CA SER A 312 7.06 -28.17 -4.70
C SER A 312 5.85 -28.50 -5.58
N SER A 313 5.92 -28.10 -6.83
CA SER A 313 4.92 -28.40 -7.85
C SER A 313 5.58 -28.50 -9.21
N GLU A 314 4.84 -28.98 -10.20
CA GLU A 314 5.30 -29.05 -11.59
C GLU A 314 5.79 -27.70 -12.15
N ILE A 315 5.20 -26.59 -11.71
CA ILE A 315 5.51 -25.23 -12.22
C ILE A 315 6.50 -24.50 -11.33
N VAL A 316 6.47 -24.80 -10.04
CA VAL A 316 7.36 -24.23 -9.02
C VAL A 316 8.10 -25.39 -8.39
N PRO A 317 9.25 -25.81 -8.96
CA PRO A 317 9.98 -27.02 -8.52
C PRO A 317 10.39 -26.97 -7.04
N GLU A 318 10.61 -25.77 -6.51
CA GLU A 318 10.92 -25.53 -5.10
C GLU A 318 9.89 -24.59 -4.49
N GLY A 319 9.04 -25.12 -3.61
CA GLY A 319 8.11 -24.31 -2.81
C GLY A 319 8.84 -23.38 -1.85
N VAL A 320 8.15 -22.36 -1.34
CA VAL A 320 8.78 -21.29 -0.56
C VAL A 320 9.52 -21.79 0.68
N LEU A 321 9.06 -22.87 1.32
CA LEU A 321 9.79 -23.45 2.46
C LEU A 321 11.15 -24.01 2.02
N ALA A 322 11.20 -24.74 0.90
CA ALA A 322 12.43 -25.35 0.40
C ALA A 322 13.45 -24.28 0.00
N ARG A 323 13.00 -23.21 -0.68
CA ARG A 323 13.84 -22.07 -1.05
C ARG A 323 14.44 -21.39 0.18
N VAL A 324 13.64 -21.22 1.24
CA VAL A 324 14.13 -20.62 2.50
C VAL A 324 15.10 -21.55 3.23
N VAL A 325 14.85 -22.87 3.25
CA VAL A 325 15.80 -23.84 3.82
C VAL A 325 17.13 -23.84 3.07
N ALA A 326 17.12 -23.65 1.74
CA ALA A 326 18.33 -23.58 0.92
C ALA A 326 19.25 -22.42 1.31
N GLU A 327 18.72 -21.35 1.90
CA GLU A 327 19.48 -20.20 2.43
C GLU A 327 20.07 -20.44 3.83
N GLY A 328 20.01 -21.68 4.33
CA GLY A 328 20.64 -22.09 5.59
C GLY A 328 19.75 -21.97 6.83
N PHE A 329 18.44 -21.73 6.65
CA PHE A 329 17.49 -21.75 7.76
C PHE A 329 17.10 -23.18 8.14
N ASP A 330 17.04 -23.43 9.45
CA ASP A 330 16.58 -24.68 10.04
C ASP A 330 15.08 -24.90 9.76
N LYS A 331 14.74 -25.98 9.03
CA LYS A 331 13.38 -26.28 8.56
C LYS A 331 12.38 -26.36 9.70
N GLU A 332 12.78 -26.89 10.85
CA GLU A 332 11.97 -27.09 12.03
C GLU A 332 11.62 -25.76 12.73
N LYS A 333 12.46 -24.72 12.53
CA LYS A 333 12.26 -23.38 13.11
C LYS A 333 11.50 -22.41 12.21
N ILE A 334 11.24 -22.79 10.96
CA ILE A 334 10.46 -21.98 10.04
C ILE A 334 8.96 -22.14 10.36
N ALA A 335 8.37 -21.04 10.82
CA ALA A 335 6.94 -20.90 11.07
C ALA A 335 6.23 -20.15 9.94
N ILE A 336 4.90 -20.17 9.95
CA ILE A 336 4.08 -19.27 9.15
C ILE A 336 3.79 -18.01 9.97
N TRP A 337 4.02 -16.83 9.39
CA TRP A 337 3.68 -15.58 10.04
C TRP A 337 2.16 -15.41 10.07
N ASP A 338 1.60 -15.29 11.27
CA ASP A 338 0.15 -15.22 11.47
C ASP A 338 -0.45 -13.83 11.19
N TYR A 339 0.40 -12.80 11.16
CA TYR A 339 -0.02 -11.40 11.07
C TYR A 339 -0.87 -11.10 9.81
N PRO A 340 -0.48 -11.52 8.59
CA PRO A 340 -1.29 -11.29 7.39
C PRO A 340 -2.71 -11.86 7.47
N GLU A 341 -2.87 -13.12 7.89
CA GLU A 341 -4.18 -13.76 8.01
C GLU A 341 -5.03 -13.08 9.09
N ARG A 342 -4.46 -12.79 10.27
CA ARG A 342 -5.20 -12.09 11.33
C ARG A 342 -5.70 -10.72 10.89
N ARG A 343 -4.88 -9.95 10.18
CA ARG A 343 -5.27 -8.63 9.65
C ARG A 343 -6.35 -8.76 8.57
N ARG A 344 -6.25 -9.73 7.66
CA ARG A 344 -7.29 -9.96 6.63
C ARG A 344 -8.61 -10.42 7.22
N ASP A 345 -8.58 -11.37 8.16
CA ASP A 345 -9.79 -11.86 8.83
C ASP A 345 -10.46 -10.73 9.62
N GLY A 346 -9.69 -9.97 10.40
CA GLY A 346 -10.20 -8.78 11.09
C GLY A 346 -10.75 -7.71 10.14
N ASN A 347 -10.10 -7.48 8.99
CA ASN A 347 -10.57 -6.51 7.99
C ASN A 347 -11.93 -6.89 7.42
N SER A 348 -12.18 -8.18 7.21
CA SER A 348 -13.44 -8.70 6.68
C SER A 348 -14.58 -8.72 7.70
N SER A 349 -14.26 -8.55 8.98
CA SER A 349 -15.18 -8.73 10.11
C SER A 349 -15.15 -7.57 11.10
N PHE A 350 -15.02 -6.33 10.59
CA PHE A 350 -15.05 -5.14 11.45
C PHE A 350 -16.32 -5.12 12.32
N ASN A 351 -16.13 -4.90 13.61
CA ASN A 351 -17.24 -4.59 14.52
C ASN A 351 -17.75 -3.16 14.30
N THR A 352 -18.87 -2.80 14.94
CA THR A 352 -19.51 -1.48 14.78
C THR A 352 -18.57 -0.31 15.09
N GLN A 353 -17.77 -0.41 16.16
CA GLN A 353 -16.81 0.64 16.53
C GLN A 353 -15.71 0.76 15.47
N GLN A 354 -15.16 -0.36 15.01
CA GLN A 354 -14.15 -0.38 13.95
C GLN A 354 -14.68 0.20 12.64
N LEU A 355 -15.94 -0.08 12.27
CA LEU A 355 -16.58 0.53 11.09
C LEU A 355 -16.69 2.05 11.22
N GLN A 356 -17.03 2.55 12.41
CA GLN A 356 -17.08 4.00 12.67
C GLN A 356 -15.69 4.62 12.59
N THR A 357 -14.68 4.04 13.24
CA THR A 357 -13.29 4.49 13.15
C THR A 357 -12.80 4.48 11.71
N PHE A 358 -13.07 3.41 10.95
CA PHE A 358 -12.69 3.31 9.55
C PHE A 358 -13.39 4.37 8.68
N ALA A 359 -14.67 4.63 8.90
CA ALA A 359 -15.41 5.67 8.19
C ALA A 359 -14.84 7.08 8.47
N LEU A 360 -14.46 7.36 9.72
CA LEU A 360 -13.81 8.61 10.10
C LEU A 360 -12.44 8.75 9.42
N ARG A 361 -11.61 7.71 9.45
CA ARG A 361 -10.29 7.72 8.78
C ARG A 361 -10.37 7.85 7.26
N GLN A 362 -11.47 7.42 6.63
CA GLN A 362 -11.68 7.59 5.19
C GLN A 362 -12.36 8.89 4.79
N ARG A 363 -12.76 9.74 5.74
CA ARG A 363 -13.56 10.93 5.47
C ARG A 363 -12.91 11.87 4.45
N ALA A 364 -11.61 12.12 4.60
CA ALA A 364 -10.83 12.95 3.67
C ALA A 364 -10.92 12.46 2.21
N PHE A 365 -11.07 11.16 1.99
CA PHE A 365 -11.17 10.59 0.64
C PHE A 365 -12.46 10.94 -0.09
N GLU A 366 -13.49 11.46 0.58
CA GLU A 366 -14.68 11.99 -0.10
C GLU A 366 -14.38 13.31 -0.86
N SER A 367 -13.29 14.00 -0.52
CA SER A 367 -13.00 15.30 -1.09
C SER A 367 -12.82 15.27 -2.62
N PRO A 368 -13.35 16.28 -3.35
CA PRO A 368 -14.18 17.37 -2.85
C PRO A 368 -15.67 17.03 -2.77
N ILE A 369 -16.36 17.67 -1.83
CA ILE A 369 -17.82 17.86 -1.87
C ILE A 369 -18.08 19.26 -2.43
N PRO A 370 -18.46 19.41 -3.72
CA PRO A 370 -18.61 20.72 -4.36
C PRO A 370 -19.90 21.44 -3.94
N VAL A 371 -19.91 22.77 -4.14
CA VAL A 371 -21.12 23.58 -4.11
C VAL A 371 -21.81 23.44 -5.48
N GLU A 372 -23.06 22.98 -5.49
CA GLU A 372 -23.87 22.86 -6.71
C GLU A 372 -24.54 24.17 -7.07
N GLN A 373 -25.07 24.88 -6.07
CA GLN A 373 -25.81 26.13 -6.27
C GLN A 373 -25.58 27.08 -5.10
N VAL A 374 -25.59 28.37 -5.39
CA VAL A 374 -25.60 29.45 -4.40
C VAL A 374 -26.93 30.16 -4.53
N ILE A 375 -27.72 30.11 -3.46
CA ILE A 375 -29.09 30.61 -3.42
C ILE A 375 -29.08 31.87 -2.56
N ALA A 376 -29.45 33.00 -3.15
CA ALA A 376 -29.73 34.22 -2.40
C ALA A 376 -31.23 34.26 -2.08
N ASN A 377 -31.60 34.52 -0.82
CA ASN A 377 -32.99 34.77 -0.47
C ASN A 377 -33.36 36.25 -0.69
N ASP A 378 -34.66 36.57 -0.62
CA ASP A 378 -35.19 37.93 -0.82
C ASP A 378 -34.66 38.97 0.18
N LYS A 379 -34.02 38.52 1.27
CA LYS A 379 -33.38 39.36 2.29
C LYS A 379 -31.88 39.56 2.05
N GLY A 380 -31.32 38.93 1.01
CA GLY A 380 -29.90 38.98 0.68
C GLY A 380 -29.03 37.95 1.41
N ASP A 381 -29.60 37.04 2.20
CA ASP A 381 -28.83 35.95 2.81
C ASP A 381 -28.47 34.91 1.75
N ILE A 382 -27.21 34.44 1.82
CA ILE A 382 -26.68 33.45 0.90
C ILE A 382 -26.74 32.06 1.57
N GLN A 383 -27.26 31.07 0.85
CA GLN A 383 -27.22 29.67 1.21
C GLN A 383 -26.47 28.86 0.15
N LEU A 384 -25.66 27.91 0.60
CA LEU A 384 -24.91 27.00 -0.26
C LEU A 384 -25.63 25.66 -0.35
N LYS A 385 -26.03 25.27 -1.56
CA LYS A 385 -26.49 23.91 -1.84
C LYS A 385 -25.28 23.05 -2.22
N LEU A 386 -24.94 22.09 -1.38
CA LEU A 386 -23.79 21.20 -1.56
C LEU A 386 -24.22 19.89 -2.23
N ALA A 387 -23.29 19.27 -2.96
CA ALA A 387 -23.52 17.95 -3.53
C ALA A 387 -23.73 16.89 -2.43
N THR A 388 -24.58 15.92 -2.72
CA THR A 388 -24.90 14.82 -1.78
C THR A 388 -23.77 13.81 -1.64
N LYS A 389 -22.89 13.71 -2.64
CA LYS A 389 -21.75 12.79 -2.67
C LYS A 389 -20.47 13.54 -3.02
N GLY A 390 -19.39 13.12 -2.37
CA GLY A 390 -18.04 13.53 -2.74
C GLY A 390 -17.63 13.03 -4.14
N GLN A 391 -16.66 13.70 -4.74
CA GLN A 391 -16.10 13.32 -6.05
C GLN A 391 -14.89 12.38 -5.94
N TYR A 392 -14.41 12.08 -4.72
CA TYR A 392 -13.32 11.16 -4.44
C TYR A 392 -11.99 11.46 -5.16
N ARG A 393 -11.76 12.73 -5.54
CA ARG A 393 -10.52 13.12 -6.22
C ARG A 393 -9.30 12.89 -5.35
N HIS A 394 -9.43 13.11 -4.03
CA HIS A 394 -8.35 12.84 -3.10
C HIS A 394 -7.96 11.35 -3.10
N ARG A 395 -8.96 10.46 -3.03
CA ARG A 395 -8.75 9.01 -3.12
C ARG A 395 -8.04 8.57 -4.39
N MET A 396 -8.53 9.05 -5.53
CA MET A 396 -7.95 8.69 -6.83
C MET A 396 -6.52 9.20 -6.95
N SER A 397 -6.24 10.42 -6.49
CA SER A 397 -4.89 10.99 -6.47
C SER A 397 -3.94 10.18 -5.59
N ARG A 398 -4.39 9.76 -4.40
CA ARG A 398 -3.58 8.92 -3.50
C ARG A 398 -3.25 7.57 -4.13
N ASN A 399 -4.21 6.92 -4.77
CA ASN A 399 -3.95 5.66 -5.48
C ASN A 399 -2.97 5.85 -6.66
N ARG A 400 -3.14 6.91 -7.45
CA ARG A 400 -2.24 7.26 -8.57
C ARG A 400 -0.82 7.57 -8.11
N GLN A 401 -0.66 8.32 -7.02
CA GLN A 401 0.65 8.55 -6.40
C GLN A 401 1.32 7.22 -6.10
N LEU A 402 0.61 6.32 -5.40
CA LEU A 402 1.18 5.03 -5.00
C LEU A 402 1.65 4.25 -6.23
N LEU A 403 0.88 4.30 -7.32
CA LEU A 403 1.18 3.64 -8.59
C LEU A 403 2.26 4.34 -9.45
N GLY A 404 2.90 5.40 -8.95
CA GLY A 404 4.00 6.09 -9.62
C GLY A 404 3.61 7.30 -10.49
N GLU A 405 2.34 7.70 -10.52
CA GLU A 405 1.87 8.86 -11.29
C GLU A 405 2.08 10.18 -10.54
N TRP A 406 3.30 10.45 -10.10
CA TRP A 406 3.61 11.54 -9.16
C TRP A 406 3.31 12.94 -9.70
N LYS A 407 3.67 13.23 -10.96
CA LYS A 407 3.44 14.54 -11.59
C LYS A 407 1.96 14.94 -11.62
N THR A 408 1.11 14.00 -12.04
CA THR A 408 -0.35 14.18 -12.07
C THR A 408 -0.92 14.30 -10.65
N SER A 409 -0.36 13.55 -9.70
CA SER A 409 -0.77 13.54 -8.30
C SER A 409 -0.45 14.86 -7.60
N VAL A 410 0.76 15.43 -7.77
CA VAL A 410 1.11 16.78 -7.25
C VAL A 410 0.09 17.81 -7.71
N THR A 411 -0.19 17.85 -9.01
CA THR A 411 -1.17 18.81 -9.57
C THR A 411 -2.55 18.66 -8.93
N THR A 412 -2.96 17.44 -8.62
CA THR A 412 -4.27 17.17 -8.00
C THR A 412 -4.26 17.51 -6.52
N PHE A 413 -3.20 17.17 -5.78
CA PHE A 413 -3.04 17.52 -4.37
C PHE A 413 -2.98 19.04 -4.16
N LEU A 414 -2.31 19.80 -5.02
CA LEU A 414 -2.32 21.26 -4.96
C LEU A 414 -3.76 21.83 -5.12
N LYS A 415 -4.58 21.26 -6.01
CA LYS A 415 -5.99 21.64 -6.12
C LYS A 415 -6.79 21.31 -4.87
N ILE A 416 -6.56 20.13 -4.28
CA ILE A 416 -7.22 19.72 -3.03
C ILE A 416 -6.87 20.67 -1.88
N ARG A 417 -5.61 21.08 -1.76
CA ARG A 417 -5.17 22.10 -0.79
C ARG A 417 -5.90 23.43 -0.96
N MET A 418 -6.13 23.85 -2.21
CA MET A 418 -6.89 25.08 -2.51
C MET A 418 -8.36 24.98 -2.09
N TRP A 419 -8.91 23.77 -1.94
CA TRP A 419 -10.30 23.56 -1.53
C TRP A 419 -10.51 23.52 -0.01
N ARG A 420 -9.45 23.70 0.78
CA ARG A 420 -9.50 23.67 2.26
C ARG A 420 -10.64 24.53 2.82
N ASP A 421 -10.71 25.78 2.37
CA ASP A 421 -11.66 26.77 2.90
C ASP A 421 -12.82 27.04 1.94
N VAL A 422 -12.62 26.82 0.64
CA VAL A 422 -13.64 27.04 -0.41
C VAL A 422 -13.67 25.82 -1.34
N PRO A 423 -14.72 24.98 -1.25
CA PRO A 423 -14.89 23.85 -2.18
C PRO A 423 -15.02 24.33 -3.63
N PRO A 424 -14.93 23.41 -4.61
CA PRO A 424 -15.24 23.75 -5.99
C PRO A 424 -16.62 24.40 -6.12
N LEU A 425 -16.65 25.57 -6.76
CA LEU A 425 -17.86 26.35 -7.01
C LEU A 425 -18.35 26.12 -8.46
N PRO A 426 -19.63 26.41 -8.74
CA PRO A 426 -20.15 26.45 -10.11
C PRO A 426 -19.37 27.46 -10.97
N GLN A 427 -19.19 27.18 -12.26
CA GLN A 427 -18.38 28.01 -13.17
C GLN A 427 -18.83 29.46 -13.26
N GLN A 428 -20.10 29.74 -12.98
CA GLN A 428 -20.69 31.07 -12.99
C GLN A 428 -20.22 31.93 -11.81
N ILE A 429 -19.74 31.30 -10.74
CA ILE A 429 -19.22 31.98 -9.56
C ILE A 429 -17.72 32.15 -9.76
N GLY A 430 -17.30 33.41 -9.89
CA GLY A 430 -15.90 33.76 -10.06
C GLY A 430 -15.04 33.45 -8.83
N PHE A 431 -13.81 33.96 -8.84
CA PHE A 431 -12.86 33.77 -7.76
C PHE A 431 -13.36 34.38 -6.44
N VAL A 432 -13.31 33.61 -5.36
CA VAL A 432 -13.60 34.08 -3.99
C VAL A 432 -12.31 34.60 -3.37
N GLY A 433 -12.27 35.91 -3.12
CA GLY A 433 -11.14 36.58 -2.47
C GLY A 433 -10.89 36.08 -1.04
N ARG A 434 -9.66 36.24 -0.53
CA ARG A 434 -9.25 35.71 0.79
C ARG A 434 -10.13 36.22 1.94
N ARG A 435 -10.67 37.44 1.84
CA ARG A 435 -11.53 38.02 2.89
C ARG A 435 -12.88 37.31 2.96
N GLU A 436 -13.38 36.85 1.82
CA GLU A 436 -14.67 36.20 1.66
C GLU A 436 -14.61 34.69 1.94
N GLN A 437 -13.42 34.05 1.85
CA GLN A 437 -13.25 32.62 2.10
C GLN A 437 -13.71 32.20 3.51
N ALA A 438 -13.42 33.01 4.53
CA ALA A 438 -13.85 32.73 5.89
C ALA A 438 -15.39 32.70 6.03
N ALA A 439 -16.08 33.59 5.32
CA ALA A 439 -17.55 33.62 5.29
C ALA A 439 -18.11 32.39 4.57
N VAL A 440 -17.54 32.02 3.41
CA VAL A 440 -17.92 30.79 2.69
C VAL A 440 -17.72 29.56 3.57
N LYS A 441 -16.59 29.48 4.26
CA LYS A 441 -16.30 28.39 5.19
C LYS A 441 -17.28 28.31 6.34
N ALA A 442 -17.69 29.45 6.91
CA ALA A 442 -18.66 29.51 7.99
C ALA A 442 -20.06 29.04 7.57
N MET A 443 -20.43 29.19 6.29
CA MET A 443 -21.71 28.71 5.76
C MET A 443 -21.76 27.20 5.51
N MET A 444 -20.61 26.51 5.53
CA MET A 444 -20.55 25.06 5.27
C MET A 444 -20.92 24.24 6.51
N PRO A 445 -21.65 23.11 6.34
CA PRO A 445 -21.83 22.13 7.41
C PRO A 445 -20.49 21.61 7.96
N THR A 446 -20.40 21.36 9.27
CA THR A 446 -19.19 20.88 9.95
C THR A 446 -18.56 19.67 9.26
N ARG A 447 -19.38 18.69 8.84
CA ARG A 447 -18.91 17.50 8.11
C ARG A 447 -18.11 17.87 6.85
N VAL A 448 -18.62 18.81 6.06
CA VAL A 448 -18.00 19.20 4.78
C VAL A 448 -16.71 19.97 5.03
N ARG A 449 -16.70 20.85 6.04
CA ARG A 449 -15.46 21.52 6.47
C ARG A 449 -14.38 20.51 6.85
N LEU A 450 -14.70 19.53 7.69
CA LEU A 450 -13.74 18.51 8.12
C LEU A 450 -13.20 17.69 6.93
N VAL A 451 -14.06 17.28 5.99
CA VAL A 451 -13.62 16.58 4.77
C VAL A 451 -12.56 17.37 4.00
N HIS A 452 -12.77 18.67 3.81
CA HIS A 452 -11.84 19.51 3.04
C HIS A 452 -10.61 19.91 3.85
N GLU A 453 -10.73 20.13 5.16
CA GLU A 453 -9.59 20.40 6.05
C GLU A 453 -8.63 19.21 6.12
N GLU A 454 -9.14 18.01 6.35
CA GLU A 454 -8.34 16.78 6.41
C GLU A 454 -7.73 16.43 5.05
N ALA A 455 -8.52 16.52 3.97
CA ALA A 455 -8.01 16.26 2.63
C ALA A 455 -6.91 17.26 2.21
N ALA A 456 -7.01 18.52 2.66
CA ALA A 456 -5.97 19.51 2.42
C ALA A 456 -4.70 19.22 3.23
N ASP A 457 -4.85 18.71 4.45
CA ASP A 457 -3.73 18.27 5.29
C ASP A 457 -2.98 17.09 4.66
N ASP A 458 -3.71 16.03 4.30
CA ASP A 458 -3.21 14.87 3.58
C ASP A 458 -2.51 15.28 2.28
N ALA A 459 -3.16 16.13 1.48
CA ALA A 459 -2.63 16.56 0.21
C ALA A 459 -1.34 17.38 0.34
N ALA A 460 -1.15 18.12 1.44
CA ALA A 460 0.10 18.84 1.69
C ALA A 460 1.27 17.87 1.92
N PHE A 461 1.09 16.88 2.79
CA PHE A 461 2.10 15.86 3.06
C PHE A 461 2.40 15.01 1.81
N TRP A 462 1.38 14.49 1.15
CA TRP A 462 1.55 13.59 0.00
C TRP A 462 2.08 14.31 -1.26
N ALA A 463 1.83 15.61 -1.41
CA ALA A 463 2.49 16.40 -2.47
C ALA A 463 4.01 16.45 -2.28
N ALA A 464 4.50 16.60 -1.04
CA ALA A 464 5.93 16.61 -0.75
C ALA A 464 6.57 15.24 -1.08
N VAL A 465 5.91 14.13 -0.70
CA VAL A 465 6.36 12.78 -1.08
C VAL A 465 6.42 12.63 -2.61
N CYS A 466 5.41 13.11 -3.34
CA CYS A 466 5.45 13.06 -4.81
C CYS A 466 6.56 13.91 -5.42
N GLN A 467 6.91 15.06 -4.82
CA GLN A 467 8.04 15.89 -5.26
C GLN A 467 9.35 15.14 -5.07
N TYR A 468 9.53 14.47 -3.92
CA TYR A 468 10.70 13.64 -3.66
C TYR A 468 10.86 12.53 -4.71
N GLU A 469 9.78 11.79 -5.00
CA GLU A 469 9.83 10.70 -5.99
C GLU A 469 10.08 11.21 -7.44
N GLN A 470 9.87 12.50 -7.70
CA GLN A 470 10.26 13.16 -8.96
C GLN A 470 11.73 13.61 -8.99
N GLY A 471 12.49 13.40 -7.92
CA GLY A 471 13.88 13.85 -7.77
C GLY A 471 14.03 15.28 -7.24
N GLU A 472 12.93 15.95 -6.88
CA GLU A 472 12.91 17.34 -6.39
C GLU A 472 13.12 17.38 -4.87
N VAL A 473 14.25 16.83 -4.39
CA VAL A 473 14.51 16.57 -2.97
C VAL A 473 14.48 17.84 -2.11
N GLU A 474 15.06 18.94 -2.57
CA GLU A 474 15.05 20.22 -1.84
C GLU A 474 13.63 20.79 -1.71
N SER A 475 12.90 20.85 -2.82
CA SER A 475 11.50 21.30 -2.85
C SER A 475 10.61 20.45 -1.93
N ALA A 476 10.83 19.13 -1.91
CA ALA A 476 10.09 18.22 -1.04
C ALA A 476 10.36 18.49 0.45
N ALA A 477 11.63 18.68 0.83
CA ALA A 477 12.00 19.00 2.21
C ALA A 477 11.46 20.37 2.65
N ASP A 478 11.48 21.37 1.77
CA ASP A 478 10.90 22.68 2.03
C ASP A 478 9.37 22.62 2.17
N ALA A 479 8.69 21.79 1.37
CA ALA A 479 7.25 21.58 1.46
C ALA A 479 6.84 20.95 2.80
N LEU A 480 7.62 19.99 3.34
CA LEU A 480 7.36 19.42 4.67
C LEU A 480 7.60 20.44 5.80
N LYS A 481 8.65 21.24 5.69
CA LYS A 481 8.88 22.36 6.61
C LYS A 481 7.72 23.35 6.59
N GLU A 482 7.22 23.69 5.41
CA GLU A 482 6.08 24.57 5.23
C GLU A 482 4.82 23.95 5.85
N TYR A 483 4.56 22.65 5.60
CA TYR A 483 3.46 21.89 6.20
C TYR A 483 3.45 22.03 7.73
N MET A 484 4.60 21.84 8.38
CA MET A 484 4.74 21.96 9.84
C MET A 484 4.66 23.40 10.36
N ALA A 485 4.86 24.41 9.52
CA ALA A 485 4.76 25.82 9.91
C ALA A 485 3.33 26.39 9.82
N HIS A 486 2.43 25.70 9.11
CA HIS A 486 1.04 26.13 8.99
C HIS A 486 0.26 25.86 10.28
N SER A 487 -0.84 26.60 10.49
CA SER A 487 -1.79 26.27 11.55
C SER A 487 -2.82 25.23 11.06
N GLY A 488 -3.12 24.25 11.89
CA GLY A 488 -4.15 23.26 11.58
C GLY A 488 -3.95 21.92 12.26
N LEU A 489 -4.55 20.91 11.64
CA LEU A 489 -4.22 19.52 11.93
C LEU A 489 -2.79 19.25 11.48
N HIS A 490 -2.09 18.39 12.19
CA HIS A 490 -0.78 17.89 11.77
C HIS A 490 -0.78 16.36 11.90
N GLU A 491 -1.71 15.70 11.21
CA GLU A 491 -1.83 14.24 11.30
C GLU A 491 -0.52 13.56 10.90
N TRP A 492 0.25 14.19 10.00
CA TRP A 492 1.51 13.69 9.46
C TRP A 492 2.76 14.26 10.12
N GLU A 493 2.67 14.94 11.27
CA GLU A 493 3.81 15.62 11.93
C GLU A 493 5.03 14.71 12.09
N SER A 494 4.84 13.56 12.75
CA SER A 494 5.88 12.56 12.99
C SER A 494 6.57 12.12 11.68
N GLY A 495 5.78 11.83 10.65
CA GLY A 495 6.29 11.47 9.32
C GLY A 495 6.99 12.63 8.62
N ALA A 496 6.50 13.86 8.76
CA ALA A 496 7.07 15.06 8.15
C ALA A 496 8.44 15.40 8.75
N VAL A 497 8.58 15.35 10.07
CA VAL A 497 9.86 15.57 10.77
C VAL A 497 10.87 14.48 10.35
N TRP A 498 10.45 13.22 10.33
CA TRP A 498 11.28 12.09 9.90
C TRP A 498 11.79 12.26 8.47
N LEU A 499 10.89 12.50 7.52
CA LEU A 499 11.24 12.64 6.10
C LEU A 499 12.04 13.90 5.81
N GLU A 500 11.72 15.05 6.43
CA GLU A 500 12.52 16.26 6.26
C GLU A 500 13.96 16.01 6.70
N GLY A 501 14.17 15.41 7.89
CA GLY A 501 15.52 15.13 8.38
C GLY A 501 16.32 14.21 7.45
N LEU A 502 15.68 13.15 6.93
CA LEU A 502 16.30 12.24 5.95
C LEU A 502 16.68 12.97 4.64
N TRP A 503 15.76 13.74 4.06
CA TRP A 503 15.99 14.43 2.79
C TRP A 503 17.02 15.56 2.90
N ARG A 504 17.06 16.25 4.04
CA ARG A 504 18.13 17.22 4.33
C ARG A 504 19.51 16.55 4.40
N ALA A 505 19.59 15.36 4.97
CA ALA A 505 20.85 14.60 5.01
C ALA A 505 21.27 14.12 3.62
N GLU A 506 20.32 13.70 2.78
CA GLU A 506 20.57 13.33 1.37
C GLU A 506 21.16 14.51 0.58
N LEU A 507 20.70 15.73 0.83
CA LEU A 507 21.26 16.97 0.28
C LEU A 507 22.60 17.40 0.90
N GLY A 508 23.19 16.58 1.78
CA GLY A 508 24.43 16.90 2.50
C GLY A 508 24.26 17.93 3.63
N GLN A 509 23.03 18.35 3.95
CA GLN A 509 22.73 19.35 4.97
C GLN A 509 22.67 18.73 6.38
N LEU A 510 23.72 17.99 6.78
CA LEU A 510 23.75 17.19 8.02
C LEU A 510 23.48 18.02 9.29
N VAL A 511 23.98 19.25 9.36
CA VAL A 511 23.73 20.15 10.50
C VAL A 511 22.23 20.43 10.67
N ARG A 512 21.49 20.59 9.56
CA ARG A 512 20.03 20.80 9.59
C ARG A 512 19.31 19.50 9.94
N ALA A 513 19.69 18.39 9.32
CA ALA A 513 19.11 17.08 9.60
C ALA A 513 19.23 16.71 11.09
N VAL A 514 20.41 16.90 11.69
CA VAL A 514 20.64 16.69 13.14
C VAL A 514 19.69 17.55 13.97
N LYS A 515 19.57 18.85 13.69
CA LYS A 515 18.66 19.75 14.42
C LYS A 515 17.19 19.38 14.30
N ILE A 516 16.79 18.76 13.17
CA ILE A 516 15.41 18.28 12.98
C ILE A 516 15.19 17.04 13.84
N PHE A 517 16.08 16.06 13.78
CA PHE A 517 15.95 14.81 14.54
C PHE A 517 16.10 14.98 16.05
N GLU A 518 16.83 15.99 16.52
CA GLU A 518 16.88 16.32 17.96
C GLU A 518 15.53 16.78 18.53
N LYS A 519 14.56 17.14 17.69
CA LYS A 519 13.21 17.50 18.11
C LYS A 519 12.27 16.30 18.28
N ILE A 520 12.66 15.14 17.75
CA ILE A 520 11.85 13.92 17.88
C ILE A 520 11.97 13.44 19.33
N THR A 521 10.85 13.39 20.04
CA THR A 521 10.72 12.96 21.42
C THR A 521 10.56 11.44 21.53
N ASP A 522 10.77 10.86 22.70
CA ASP A 522 10.82 9.41 22.92
C ASP A 522 9.46 8.71 22.83
N ASP A 523 8.36 9.45 22.85
CA ASP A 523 7.00 8.99 22.55
C ASP A 523 6.69 8.90 21.04
N ASP A 524 7.52 9.51 20.18
CA ASP A 524 7.35 9.42 18.73
C ASP A 524 7.84 8.05 18.20
N PRO A 525 7.04 7.34 17.38
CA PRO A 525 7.45 6.04 16.82
C PRO A 525 8.78 6.06 16.04
N HIS A 526 9.16 7.18 15.43
CA HIS A 526 10.42 7.33 14.69
C HIS A 526 11.63 7.64 15.58
N TRP A 527 11.44 7.87 16.88
CA TRP A 527 12.51 8.23 17.80
C TRP A 527 13.70 7.27 17.76
N ALA A 528 13.42 5.96 17.79
CA ALA A 528 14.46 4.95 17.77
C ALA A 528 15.35 5.07 16.50
N GLY A 529 14.72 5.21 15.33
CA GLY A 529 15.42 5.44 14.06
C GLY A 529 16.21 6.75 14.07
N ALA A 530 15.64 7.81 14.65
CA ALA A 530 16.30 9.10 14.76
C ALA A 530 17.55 9.02 15.64
N GLN A 531 17.52 8.30 16.77
CA GLN A 531 18.69 8.11 17.62
C GLN A 531 19.83 7.35 16.94
N VAL A 532 19.51 6.39 16.06
CA VAL A 532 20.52 5.71 15.23
C VAL A 532 21.23 6.72 14.32
N LEU A 533 20.47 7.53 13.59
CA LEU A 533 21.02 8.49 12.64
C LEU A 533 21.76 9.64 13.35
N LEU A 534 21.25 10.13 14.48
CA LEU A 534 21.92 11.16 15.27
C LEU A 534 23.30 10.73 15.76
N ARG A 535 23.44 9.50 16.26
CA ARG A 535 24.76 8.97 16.69
C ARG A 535 25.76 8.94 15.54
N ARG A 536 25.30 8.67 14.32
CA ARG A 536 26.13 8.62 13.12
C ARG A 536 26.44 10.01 12.56
N TRP A 537 25.49 10.93 12.58
CA TRP A 537 25.59 12.22 11.90
C TRP A 537 26.10 13.37 12.78
N LYS A 538 25.88 13.35 14.10
CA LYS A 538 26.37 14.39 15.01
C LYS A 538 27.89 14.62 14.91
N PRO A 539 28.74 13.57 14.92
CA PRO A 539 30.18 13.75 14.79
C PRO A 539 30.55 14.46 13.47
N LEU A 540 29.98 14.01 12.35
CA LEU A 540 30.23 14.56 11.02
C LEU A 540 29.76 16.01 10.89
N ALA A 541 28.58 16.31 11.43
CA ALA A 541 28.03 17.66 11.44
C ALA A 541 28.95 18.61 12.23
N SER A 542 29.52 18.16 13.35
CA SER A 542 30.47 18.96 14.14
C SER A 542 31.78 19.24 13.41
N GLU A 543 32.27 18.30 12.61
CA GLU A 543 33.49 18.46 11.80
C GLU A 543 33.27 19.47 10.66
N SER A 544 32.09 19.48 10.05
CA SER A 544 31.75 20.43 8.98
C SER A 544 31.67 21.89 9.42
N VAL A 545 31.53 22.14 10.73
CA VAL A 545 31.41 23.49 11.31
C VAL A 545 32.77 24.04 11.80
N LYS A 546 33.80 23.19 11.95
CA LYS A 546 35.14 23.68 12.35
C LYS A 546 35.72 24.56 11.24
N PRO A 547 36.08 25.84 11.50
CA PRO A 547 36.71 26.68 10.51
C PRO A 547 38.05 26.05 10.10
N ALA A 548 38.30 25.97 8.79
CA ALA A 548 39.58 25.51 8.25
C ALA A 548 40.71 26.23 8.98
N ALA A 549 41.56 25.49 9.69
CA ALA A 549 42.71 26.03 10.37
C ALA A 549 43.51 26.87 9.36
N LYS A 550 43.68 28.17 9.66
CA LYS A 550 44.50 29.08 8.86
C LYS A 550 45.82 28.39 8.57
N GLN A 551 46.05 28.02 7.31
CA GLN A 551 47.37 27.64 6.85
C GLN A 551 48.25 28.86 7.06
N THR A 552 49.08 28.83 8.11
CA THR A 552 50.15 29.81 8.29
C THR A 552 51.05 29.73 7.05
N PRO A 553 51.29 30.85 6.35
CA PRO A 553 52.24 30.84 5.25
C PRO A 553 53.61 30.43 5.82
N LYS A 554 54.24 29.44 5.16
CA LYS A 554 55.62 29.07 5.49
C LYS A 554 56.55 30.27 5.28
N PRO A 555 57.55 30.45 6.15
CA PRO A 555 58.46 31.59 6.13
C PRO A 555 59.28 31.70 4.84
#